data_AF-A0A6P4JEY5-F1
#
_entry.id   AF-A0A6P4JEY5-F1
#
_cell.length_a   1.000
_cell.length_b   1.000
_cell.length_c   1.000
_cell.angle_alpha   90.00
_cell.angle_beta   90.00
_cell.angle_gamma   90.00
#
_symmetry.space_group_name_H-M   'P 1'
#
loop_
_entity.id
_entity.type
_entity.pdbx_description
1 polymer ?
#
loop_
_entity_poly.entity_id
_entity_poly.type
_entity_poly.pdbx_seq_one_letter_code
_entity_poly.pdbx_strand_id
1 'polypeptide(L)'
;MDPRRRDHLRAKFSRRVYFAFVIFLAIGLLQWVLISILPAAREIFKDFGKWCSIAFCLAALLFGVFIFRSNIRSHDIGKWVIAAAIVELYVFSMYVLAARTWLPDLLVYFFICILAMVVALVIGCNLSYSMDMTENIAPIFIATYILVSTSLYPLLLHLFVVNAAPYGFAAFDIILTVVMLLLAMLHAQTIRGDRFIKMSTDDCLLAALLLFHEFLAIYAMTFFWQINYHFFTPKDFFWRSTSTSTASMSTTRKHHGGGPPVGFWPVYDYGYDYEYGKTPTPRF
;
A
#
# COMPACT_ATOMS: atom_id res chain seq x y z
N MET A 1 33.68 -4.93 -24.45
CA MET A 1 32.68 -6.00 -24.18
C MET A 1 31.72 -6.03 -25.36
N ASP A 2 31.51 -7.20 -25.98
CA ASP A 2 30.61 -7.38 -27.14
C ASP A 2 29.20 -6.82 -26.84
N PRO A 3 28.63 -5.96 -27.71
CA PRO A 3 27.26 -5.45 -27.59
C PRO A 3 26.22 -6.55 -27.30
N ARG A 4 26.26 -7.67 -28.02
CA ARG A 4 25.29 -8.77 -27.84
C ARG A 4 25.35 -9.39 -26.45
N ARG A 5 26.56 -9.51 -25.90
CA ARG A 5 26.78 -10.02 -24.54
C ARG A 5 26.23 -9.07 -23.47
N ARG A 6 26.33 -7.75 -23.68
CA ARG A 6 25.78 -6.75 -22.76
C ARG A 6 24.25 -6.80 -22.73
N ASP A 7 23.62 -6.89 -23.90
CA ASP A 7 22.16 -6.94 -24.02
C ASP A 7 21.60 -8.20 -23.35
N HIS A 8 22.25 -9.36 -23.56
CA HIS A 8 21.88 -10.60 -22.90
C HIS A 8 21.99 -10.52 -21.37
N LEU A 9 23.08 -9.93 -20.84
CA LEU A 9 23.25 -9.75 -19.39
C LEU A 9 22.18 -8.83 -18.80
N ARG A 10 21.82 -7.75 -19.51
CA ARG A 10 20.78 -6.82 -19.09
C ARG A 10 19.39 -7.45 -19.10
N ALA A 11 19.06 -8.21 -20.15
CA ALA A 11 17.80 -8.96 -20.21
C ALA A 11 17.69 -10.01 -19.10
N LYS A 12 18.79 -10.70 -18.79
CA LYS A 12 18.87 -11.64 -17.65
C LYS A 12 18.70 -10.93 -16.31
N PHE A 13 19.32 -9.76 -16.15
CA PHE A 13 19.16 -8.92 -14.95
C PHE A 13 17.70 -8.48 -14.77
N SER A 14 17.10 -7.85 -15.78
CA SER A 14 15.72 -7.38 -15.73
C SER A 14 14.74 -8.52 -15.41
N ARG A 15 14.92 -9.69 -16.02
CA ARG A 15 14.11 -10.88 -15.70
C ARG A 15 14.22 -11.30 -14.24
N ARG A 16 15.42 -11.27 -13.66
CA ARG A 16 15.64 -11.59 -12.24
C ARG A 16 14.97 -10.59 -11.31
N VAL A 17 15.03 -9.29 -11.65
CA VAL A 17 14.38 -8.23 -10.89
C VAL A 17 12.87 -8.44 -10.84
N TYR A 18 12.23 -8.58 -12.00
CA TYR A 18 10.77 -8.76 -12.06
C TYR A 18 10.33 -10.09 -11.45
N PHE A 19 11.12 -11.16 -11.60
CA PHE A 19 10.84 -12.43 -10.95
C PHE A 19 10.91 -12.32 -9.42
N ALA A 20 11.93 -11.66 -8.87
CA ALA A 20 12.04 -11.41 -7.43
C ALA A 20 10.89 -10.53 -6.91
N PHE A 21 10.52 -9.49 -7.66
CA PHE A 21 9.35 -8.65 -7.35
C PHE A 21 8.06 -9.48 -7.30
N VAL A 22 7.80 -10.34 -8.27
CA VAL A 22 6.63 -11.25 -8.28
C VAL A 22 6.65 -12.19 -7.07
N ILE A 23 7.83 -12.72 -6.68
CA ILE A 23 7.95 -13.53 -5.47
C ILE A 23 7.57 -12.73 -4.22
N PHE A 24 8.07 -11.50 -4.06
CA PHE A 24 7.74 -10.66 -2.90
C PHE A 24 6.25 -10.36 -2.82
N LEU A 25 5.62 -10.07 -3.97
CA LEU A 25 4.17 -9.89 -4.08
C LEU A 25 3.39 -11.15 -3.68
N ALA A 26 3.83 -12.32 -4.16
CA ALA A 26 3.17 -13.59 -3.87
C ALA A 26 3.28 -13.95 -2.37
N ILE A 27 4.44 -13.72 -1.75
CA ILE A 27 4.65 -13.92 -0.31
C ILE A 27 3.71 -13.01 0.48
N GLY A 28 3.67 -11.71 0.15
CA GLY A 28 2.79 -10.75 0.81
C GLY A 28 1.31 -11.14 0.69
N LEU A 29 0.85 -11.43 -0.54
CA LEU A 29 -0.52 -11.83 -0.81
C LEU A 29 -0.91 -13.10 -0.04
N LEU A 30 -0.07 -14.13 -0.07
CA LEU A 30 -0.32 -15.38 0.62
C LEU A 30 -0.52 -15.14 2.13
N GLN A 31 0.38 -14.38 2.75
CA GLN A 31 0.28 -14.08 4.18
C GLN A 31 -0.97 -13.25 4.49
N TRP A 32 -1.27 -12.19 3.72
CA TRP A 32 -2.45 -11.36 3.97
C TRP A 32 -3.76 -12.14 3.79
N VAL A 33 -3.86 -13.01 2.78
CA VAL A 33 -5.01 -13.90 2.60
C VAL A 33 -5.17 -14.86 3.79
N LEU A 34 -4.08 -15.45 4.29
CA LEU A 34 -4.12 -16.30 5.48
C LEU A 34 -4.66 -15.53 6.71
N ILE A 35 -4.20 -14.30 6.92
CA ILE A 35 -4.69 -13.44 8.03
C ILE A 35 -6.18 -13.11 7.86
N SER A 36 -6.64 -12.82 6.65
CA SER A 36 -8.05 -12.45 6.41
C SER A 36 -9.02 -13.64 6.53
N ILE A 37 -8.58 -14.86 6.23
CA ILE A 37 -9.41 -16.07 6.30
C ILE A 37 -9.50 -16.62 7.73
N LEU A 38 -8.41 -16.62 8.50
CA LEU A 38 -8.36 -17.22 9.84
C LEU A 38 -8.97 -16.30 10.91
N PRO A 39 -10.14 -16.63 11.52
CA PRO A 39 -10.77 -15.76 12.52
C PRO A 39 -9.88 -15.48 13.72
N ALA A 40 -9.18 -16.51 14.22
CA ALA A 40 -8.30 -16.37 15.36
C ALA A 40 -7.14 -15.41 15.07
N ALA A 41 -6.54 -15.50 13.89
CA ALA A 41 -5.49 -14.57 13.47
C ALA A 41 -6.04 -13.15 13.33
N ARG A 42 -7.23 -13.01 12.74
CA ARG A 42 -7.89 -11.73 12.52
C ARG A 42 -8.17 -10.98 13.83
N GLU A 43 -8.66 -11.67 14.86
CA GLU A 43 -8.87 -11.06 16.18
C GLU A 43 -7.55 -10.68 16.85
N ILE A 44 -6.53 -11.54 16.80
CA ILE A 44 -5.20 -11.23 17.37
C ILE A 44 -4.59 -10.00 16.69
N PHE A 45 -4.50 -9.98 15.36
CA PHE A 45 -3.80 -8.91 14.64
C PHE A 45 -4.55 -7.58 14.60
N LYS A 46 -5.84 -7.55 14.96
CA LYS A 46 -6.55 -6.28 15.14
C LYS A 46 -5.90 -5.42 16.22
N ASP A 47 -5.44 -6.01 17.31
CA ASP A 47 -4.87 -5.29 18.44
C ASP A 47 -3.38 -4.92 18.28
N PHE A 48 -2.74 -5.42 17.22
CA PHE A 48 -1.30 -5.27 16.99
C PHE A 48 -0.90 -3.97 16.30
N GLY A 49 -1.79 -2.97 16.23
CA GLY A 49 -1.55 -1.74 15.46
C GLY A 49 -0.23 -1.04 15.80
N LYS A 50 0.13 -0.94 17.08
CA LYS A 50 1.40 -0.34 17.52
C LYS A 50 2.62 -1.11 16.99
N TRP A 51 2.59 -2.43 17.06
CA TRP A 51 3.68 -3.30 16.60
C TRP A 51 3.83 -3.27 15.09
N CYS A 52 2.71 -3.21 14.36
CA CYS A 52 2.71 -3.09 12.91
C CYS A 52 3.35 -1.77 12.44
N SER A 53 3.04 -0.64 13.11
CA SER A 53 3.69 0.64 12.83
C SER A 53 5.20 0.62 13.13
N ILE A 54 5.61 0.02 14.25
CA ILE A 54 7.05 -0.15 14.58
C ILE A 54 7.75 -0.98 13.51
N ALA A 55 7.13 -2.08 13.07
CA ALA A 55 7.67 -2.94 12.02
C ALA A 55 7.82 -2.18 10.68
N PHE A 56 6.86 -1.33 10.31
CA PHE A 56 6.96 -0.49 9.11
C PHE A 56 8.16 0.46 9.18
N CYS A 57 8.31 1.17 10.31
CA CYS A 57 9.45 2.08 10.51
C CYS A 57 10.78 1.31 10.48
N LEU A 58 10.86 0.15 11.12
CA LEU A 58 12.05 -0.69 11.10
C LEU A 58 12.37 -1.19 9.68
N ALA A 59 11.37 -1.62 8.92
CA ALA A 59 11.53 -2.03 7.52
C ALA A 59 12.08 -0.87 6.67
N ALA A 60 11.53 0.33 6.81
CA ALA A 60 11.98 1.53 6.10
C ALA A 60 13.42 1.92 6.46
N LEU A 61 13.79 1.83 7.74
CA LEU A 61 15.17 2.10 8.18
C LEU A 61 16.15 1.06 7.62
N LEU A 62 15.81 -0.24 7.69
CA LEU A 62 16.63 -1.30 7.12
C LEU A 62 16.75 -1.17 5.60
N PHE A 63 15.67 -0.79 4.92
CA PHE A 63 15.69 -0.54 3.49
C PHE A 63 16.58 0.65 3.14
N GLY A 64 16.52 1.75 3.89
CA GLY A 64 17.44 2.88 3.76
C GLY A 64 18.90 2.45 3.91
N VAL A 65 19.23 1.67 4.95
CA VAL A 65 20.59 1.13 5.14
C VAL A 65 21.01 0.24 3.96
N PHE A 66 20.10 -0.58 3.43
CA PHE A 66 20.36 -1.45 2.28
C PHE A 66 20.66 -0.66 1.00
N ILE A 67 19.97 0.46 0.78
CA ILE A 67 20.24 1.39 -0.33
C ILE A 67 21.66 1.98 -0.22
N PHE A 68 21.99 2.61 0.92
CA PHE A 68 23.24 3.37 1.07
C PHE A 68 24.48 2.48 1.22
N ARG A 69 24.36 1.32 1.86
CA ARG A 69 25.52 0.49 2.21
C ARG A 69 25.82 -0.55 1.14
N SER A 70 26.61 -0.17 0.14
CA SER A 70 27.07 -1.09 -0.92
C SER A 70 27.77 -2.34 -0.41
N ASN A 71 28.48 -2.25 0.73
CA ASN A 71 29.15 -3.41 1.34
C ASN A 71 28.19 -4.50 1.84
N ILE A 72 26.94 -4.17 2.14
CA ILE A 72 25.93 -5.19 2.47
C ILE A 72 25.49 -5.93 1.20
N ARG A 73 25.41 -5.21 0.07
CA ARG A 73 24.95 -5.74 -1.22
C ARG A 73 26.01 -6.60 -1.93
N SER A 74 27.29 -6.43 -1.59
CA SER A 74 28.38 -7.22 -2.16
C SER A 74 28.43 -8.66 -1.62
N HIS A 75 27.94 -8.92 -0.40
CA HIS A 75 27.92 -10.28 0.16
C HIS A 75 26.77 -11.11 -0.41
N ASP A 76 27.09 -12.26 -1.01
CA ASP A 76 26.12 -13.06 -1.75
C ASP A 76 24.95 -13.60 -0.92
N ILE A 77 25.22 -14.09 0.29
CA ILE A 77 24.15 -14.58 1.20
C ILE A 77 23.52 -13.42 1.97
N GLY A 78 24.35 -12.47 2.42
CA GLY A 78 23.92 -11.35 3.28
C GLY A 78 22.83 -10.48 2.62
N LYS A 79 22.95 -10.22 1.31
CA LYS A 79 21.95 -9.44 0.57
C LYS A 79 20.57 -10.11 0.53
N TRP A 80 20.51 -11.44 0.46
CA TRP A 80 19.25 -12.19 0.46
C TRP A 80 18.61 -12.21 1.84
N VAL A 81 19.40 -12.42 2.90
CA VAL A 81 18.90 -12.42 4.29
C VAL A 81 18.29 -11.06 4.63
N ILE A 82 18.98 -9.97 4.30
CA ILE A 82 18.50 -8.62 4.60
C ILE A 82 17.30 -8.26 3.72
N ALA A 83 17.30 -8.62 2.43
CA ALA A 83 16.14 -8.42 1.57
C ALA A 83 14.91 -9.18 2.07
N ALA A 84 15.06 -10.44 2.49
CA ALA A 84 13.98 -11.23 3.07
C ALA A 84 13.46 -10.58 4.36
N ALA A 85 14.34 -10.13 5.25
CA ALA A 85 13.94 -9.43 6.47
C ALA A 85 13.16 -8.13 6.17
N ILE A 86 13.58 -7.35 5.17
CA ILE A 86 12.86 -6.14 4.75
C ILE A 86 11.47 -6.50 4.22
N VAL A 87 11.36 -7.50 3.35
CA VAL A 87 10.07 -7.94 2.80
C VAL A 87 9.15 -8.44 3.90
N GLU A 88 9.62 -9.30 4.81
CA GLU A 88 8.79 -9.82 5.90
C GLU A 88 8.33 -8.72 6.86
N LEU A 89 9.19 -7.76 7.21
CA LEU A 89 8.78 -6.63 8.07
C LEU A 89 7.75 -5.74 7.39
N TYR A 90 7.89 -5.48 6.09
CA TYR A 90 6.89 -4.76 5.31
C TYR A 90 5.56 -5.53 5.23
N VAL A 91 5.60 -6.82 4.95
CA VAL A 91 4.40 -7.67 4.88
C VAL A 91 3.71 -7.73 6.24
N PHE A 92 4.47 -7.93 7.32
CA PHE A 92 3.97 -7.94 8.70
C PHE A 92 3.32 -6.60 9.09
N SER A 93 3.91 -5.48 8.67
CA SER A 93 3.35 -4.16 8.98
C SER A 93 1.94 -3.93 8.41
N MET A 94 1.58 -4.66 7.35
CA MET A 94 0.26 -4.58 6.73
C MET A 94 -0.78 -5.50 7.39
N TYR A 95 -0.40 -6.38 8.33
CA TYR A 95 -1.32 -7.34 8.95
C TYR A 95 -2.50 -6.68 9.66
N VAL A 96 -2.26 -5.57 10.35
CA VAL A 96 -3.31 -4.79 11.03
C VAL A 96 -4.41 -4.31 10.06
N LEU A 97 -4.01 -4.01 8.83
CA LEU A 97 -4.90 -3.56 7.75
C LEU A 97 -5.60 -4.76 7.10
N ALA A 98 -4.84 -5.81 6.75
CA ALA A 98 -5.38 -7.06 6.20
C ALA A 98 -6.41 -7.74 7.14
N ALA A 99 -6.21 -7.66 8.45
CA ALA A 99 -7.13 -8.18 9.46
C ALA A 99 -8.45 -7.36 9.58
N ARG A 100 -8.48 -6.12 9.09
CA ARG A 100 -9.67 -5.27 9.09
C ARG A 100 -10.44 -5.32 7.78
N THR A 101 -9.82 -5.79 6.72
CA THR A 101 -10.42 -5.90 5.39
C THR A 101 -11.10 -7.27 5.18
N TRP A 102 -12.08 -7.28 4.28
CA TRP A 102 -12.69 -8.50 3.74
C TRP A 102 -11.92 -9.06 2.56
N LEU A 103 -11.87 -10.39 2.45
CA LEU A 103 -11.12 -11.08 1.40
C LEU A 103 -11.41 -10.57 -0.03
N PRO A 104 -12.67 -10.34 -0.46
CA PRO A 104 -12.95 -9.84 -1.80
C PRO A 104 -12.33 -8.47 -2.08
N ASP A 105 -12.51 -7.49 -1.19
CA ASP A 105 -11.91 -6.16 -1.32
C ASP A 105 -10.38 -6.24 -1.33
N LEU A 106 -9.79 -7.07 -0.46
CA LEU A 106 -8.34 -7.28 -0.40
C LEU A 106 -7.78 -7.73 -1.75
N LEU A 107 -8.40 -8.73 -2.37
CA LEU A 107 -7.98 -9.31 -3.64
C LEU A 107 -8.21 -8.37 -4.83
N VAL A 108 -9.36 -7.70 -4.89
CA VAL A 108 -9.68 -6.79 -6.00
C VAL A 108 -8.73 -5.59 -6.00
N TYR A 109 -8.51 -4.95 -4.85
CA TYR A 109 -7.57 -3.83 -4.77
C TYR A 109 -6.13 -4.27 -5.02
N PHE A 110 -5.73 -5.46 -4.56
CA PHE A 110 -4.41 -6.02 -4.88
C PHE A 110 -4.23 -6.13 -6.40
N PHE A 111 -5.22 -6.68 -7.10
CA PHE A 111 -5.20 -6.80 -8.55
C PHE A 111 -5.15 -5.43 -9.26
N ILE A 112 -5.94 -4.45 -8.80
CA ILE A 112 -5.92 -3.08 -9.34
C ILE A 112 -4.52 -2.46 -9.19
N CYS A 113 -3.90 -2.58 -8.01
CA CYS A 113 -2.55 -2.06 -7.78
C CYS A 113 -1.49 -2.75 -8.65
N ILE A 114 -1.59 -4.08 -8.82
CA ILE A 114 -0.71 -4.83 -9.75
C ILE A 114 -0.89 -4.34 -11.18
N LEU A 115 -2.14 -4.15 -11.63
CA LEU A 115 -2.41 -3.66 -12.98
C LEU A 115 -1.81 -2.25 -13.19
N ALA A 116 -2.01 -1.34 -12.23
CA ALA A 116 -1.42 0.00 -12.27
C ALA A 116 0.11 -0.06 -12.33
N MET A 117 0.75 -0.90 -11.51
CA MET A 117 2.20 -1.12 -11.55
C MET A 117 2.66 -1.68 -12.90
N VAL A 118 1.98 -2.68 -13.46
CA VAL A 118 2.32 -3.26 -14.77
C VAL A 118 2.23 -2.19 -15.86
N VAL A 119 1.16 -1.39 -15.88
CA VAL A 119 0.99 -0.29 -16.82
C VAL A 119 2.14 0.72 -16.70
N ALA A 120 2.47 1.16 -15.48
CA ALA A 120 3.59 2.07 -15.24
C ALA A 120 4.92 1.47 -15.68
N LEU A 121 5.21 0.21 -15.34
CA LEU A 121 6.46 -0.46 -15.76
C LEU A 121 6.56 -0.58 -17.28
N VAL A 122 5.46 -0.91 -17.97
CA VAL A 122 5.41 -1.00 -19.44
C VAL A 122 5.61 0.38 -20.07
N ILE A 123 4.94 1.43 -19.57
CA ILE A 123 5.11 2.80 -20.05
C ILE A 123 6.56 3.25 -19.83
N GLY A 124 7.09 3.07 -18.62
CA GLY A 124 8.47 3.43 -18.27
C GLY A 124 9.48 2.75 -19.20
N CYS A 125 9.30 1.45 -19.47
CA CYS A 125 10.16 0.72 -20.39
C CYS A 125 10.06 1.21 -21.84
N ASN A 126 8.90 1.68 -22.31
CA ASN A 126 8.66 2.01 -23.72
C ASN A 126 8.62 3.52 -24.03
N LEU A 127 8.87 4.36 -23.04
CA LEU A 127 8.89 5.81 -23.20
C LEU A 127 9.94 6.23 -24.24
N SER A 128 9.64 7.23 -25.08
CA SER A 128 10.54 7.71 -26.13
C SER A 128 11.90 8.18 -25.58
N TYR A 129 12.97 8.09 -26.38
CA TYR A 129 14.28 8.65 -26.04
C TYR A 129 14.24 10.16 -25.78
N SER A 130 13.29 10.88 -26.37
CA SER A 130 13.06 12.31 -26.11
C SER A 130 12.48 12.61 -24.73
N MET A 131 12.00 11.58 -24.02
CA MET A 131 11.42 11.67 -22.68
C MET A 131 12.22 10.77 -21.72
N ASP A 132 13.55 10.87 -21.75
CA ASP A 132 14.40 10.15 -20.80
C ASP A 132 14.22 10.74 -19.39
N MET A 133 13.59 9.97 -18.50
CA MET A 133 13.39 10.37 -17.10
C MET A 133 14.72 10.28 -16.32
N THR A 134 15.66 9.46 -16.78
CA THR A 134 16.96 9.26 -16.13
C THR A 134 17.95 10.40 -16.39
N GLU A 135 17.74 11.18 -17.45
CA GLU A 135 18.47 12.44 -17.68
C GLU A 135 17.94 13.55 -16.76
N ASN A 136 16.62 13.55 -16.51
CA ASN A 136 15.90 14.55 -15.74
C ASN A 136 15.54 14.07 -14.31
N ILE A 137 16.38 13.24 -13.68
CA ILE A 137 16.10 12.69 -12.34
C ILE A 137 15.92 13.80 -11.30
N ALA A 138 16.78 14.82 -11.31
CA ALA A 138 16.70 15.90 -10.31
C ALA A 138 15.36 16.68 -10.40
N PRO A 139 14.91 17.16 -11.57
CA PRO A 139 13.57 17.73 -11.73
C PRO A 139 12.44 16.80 -11.29
N ILE A 140 12.50 15.51 -11.63
CA ILE A 140 11.47 14.52 -11.24
C ILE A 140 11.46 14.35 -9.72
N PHE A 141 12.62 14.25 -9.09
CA PHE A 141 12.73 14.15 -7.64
C PHE A 141 12.15 15.38 -6.95
N ILE A 142 12.48 16.59 -7.41
CA ILE A 142 11.89 17.84 -6.90
C ILE A 142 10.37 17.86 -7.10
N ALA A 143 9.87 17.47 -8.28
CA ALA A 143 8.44 17.42 -8.56
C ALA A 143 7.71 16.42 -7.65
N THR A 144 8.25 15.21 -7.46
CA THR A 144 7.68 14.22 -6.54
C THR A 144 7.66 14.72 -5.09
N TYR A 145 8.72 15.39 -4.64
CA TYR A 145 8.76 16.01 -3.32
C TYR A 145 7.67 17.09 -3.14
N ILE A 146 7.47 17.95 -4.14
CA ILE A 146 6.41 18.97 -4.12
C ILE A 146 5.02 18.33 -4.10
N LEU A 147 4.79 17.29 -4.90
CA LEU A 147 3.51 16.58 -4.95
C LEU A 147 3.19 15.88 -3.62
N VAL A 148 4.17 15.18 -3.02
CA VAL A 148 4.02 14.57 -1.70
C VAL A 148 3.72 15.65 -0.65
N SER A 149 4.47 16.75 -0.64
CA SER A 149 4.24 17.87 0.29
C SER A 149 2.84 18.47 0.11
N THR A 150 2.39 18.62 -1.13
CA THR A 150 1.05 19.14 -1.46
C THR A 150 -0.04 18.17 -1.00
N SER A 151 0.18 16.85 -1.11
CA SER A 151 -0.76 15.82 -0.68
C SER A 151 -1.02 15.81 0.83
N LEU A 152 -0.12 16.39 1.64
CA LEU A 152 -0.32 16.52 3.08
C LEU A 152 -1.52 17.42 3.41
N TYR A 153 -1.81 18.44 2.60
CA TYR A 153 -2.97 19.31 2.84
C TYR A 153 -4.32 18.58 2.76
N PRO A 154 -4.66 17.85 1.68
CA PRO A 154 -5.90 17.07 1.64
C PRO A 154 -5.94 15.94 2.68
N LEU A 155 -4.78 15.40 3.09
CA LEU A 155 -4.71 14.48 4.23
C LEU A 155 -5.12 15.15 5.55
N LEU A 156 -4.64 16.37 5.81
CA LEU A 156 -5.06 17.13 7.00
C LEU A 156 -6.54 17.52 6.92
N LEU A 157 -7.06 17.87 5.74
CA LEU A 157 -8.49 18.10 5.54
C LEU A 157 -9.32 16.87 5.90
N HIS A 158 -8.88 15.68 5.48
CA HIS A 158 -9.53 14.41 5.85
C HIS A 158 -9.60 14.23 7.38
N LEU A 159 -8.53 14.56 8.10
CA LEU A 159 -8.43 14.38 9.55
C LEU A 159 -9.26 15.38 10.36
N PHE A 160 -9.34 16.64 9.93
CA PHE A 160 -9.93 17.71 10.74
C PHE A 160 -11.30 18.19 10.25
N VAL A 161 -11.70 17.91 9.01
CA VAL A 161 -12.96 18.39 8.42
C VAL A 161 -13.89 17.21 8.12
N VAL A 162 -14.83 16.97 9.03
CA VAL A 162 -15.77 15.82 8.99
C VAL A 162 -16.53 15.74 7.66
N ASN A 163 -17.01 16.87 7.13
CA ASN A 163 -17.82 16.90 5.91
C ASN A 163 -17.04 16.65 4.61
N ALA A 164 -15.71 16.77 4.64
CA ALA A 164 -14.84 16.58 3.48
C ALA A 164 -14.06 15.25 3.53
N ALA A 165 -14.32 14.40 4.54
CA ALA A 165 -13.47 13.26 4.87
C ALA A 165 -13.17 12.32 3.66
N PRO A 166 -14.15 11.76 2.92
CA PRO A 166 -13.81 10.88 1.79
C PRO A 166 -13.04 11.56 0.68
N TYR A 167 -13.41 12.81 0.35
CA TYR A 167 -12.83 13.54 -0.77
C TYR A 167 -11.40 14.00 -0.47
N GLY A 168 -11.13 14.39 0.78
CA GLY A 168 -9.77 14.72 1.24
C GLY A 168 -8.83 13.53 1.14
N PHE A 169 -9.26 12.36 1.62
CA PHE A 169 -8.43 11.15 1.50
C PHE A 169 -8.25 10.73 0.04
N ALA A 170 -9.30 10.79 -0.78
CA ALA A 170 -9.21 10.49 -2.21
C ALA A 170 -8.18 11.35 -2.94
N ALA A 171 -8.16 12.66 -2.68
CA ALA A 171 -7.18 13.56 -3.27
C ALA A 171 -5.75 13.21 -2.83
N PHE A 172 -5.54 12.91 -1.55
CA PHE A 172 -4.25 12.45 -1.02
C PHE A 172 -3.78 11.16 -1.71
N ASP A 173 -4.65 10.15 -1.74
CA ASP A 173 -4.41 8.82 -2.33
C ASP A 173 -4.06 8.91 -3.82
N ILE A 174 -4.83 9.67 -4.60
CA ILE A 174 -4.58 9.87 -6.04
C ILE A 174 -3.22 10.55 -6.27
N ILE A 175 -2.92 11.63 -5.55
CA ILE A 175 -1.65 12.35 -5.72
C ILE A 175 -0.46 11.46 -5.37
N LEU A 176 -0.53 10.77 -4.24
CA LEU A 176 0.57 9.90 -3.78
C LEU A 176 0.71 8.66 -4.69
N THR A 177 -0.39 8.11 -5.21
CA THR A 177 -0.36 7.05 -6.22
C THR A 177 0.34 7.51 -7.50
N VAL A 178 0.03 8.71 -8.00
CA VAL A 178 0.73 9.28 -9.17
C VAL A 178 2.23 9.42 -8.91
N VAL A 179 2.63 9.88 -7.72
CA VAL A 179 4.05 9.95 -7.33
C VAL A 179 4.72 8.58 -7.37
N MET A 180 4.11 7.56 -6.76
CA MET A 180 4.68 6.22 -6.72
C MET A 180 4.77 5.59 -8.13
N LEU A 181 3.78 5.83 -9.00
CA LEU A 181 3.83 5.38 -10.40
C LEU A 181 4.90 6.11 -11.22
N LEU A 182 5.16 7.40 -10.97
CA LEU A 182 6.27 8.14 -11.59
C LEU A 182 7.63 7.55 -11.18
N LEU A 183 7.81 7.21 -9.90
CA LEU A 183 9.02 6.55 -9.42
C LEU A 183 9.17 5.14 -10.01
N ALA A 184 8.08 4.37 -10.11
CA ALA A 184 8.08 3.06 -10.75
C ALA A 184 8.48 3.11 -12.22
N MET A 185 8.00 4.12 -12.96
CA MET A 185 8.42 4.38 -14.35
C MET A 185 9.91 4.72 -14.44
N LEU A 186 10.42 5.58 -13.55
CA LEU A 186 11.84 5.89 -13.48
C LEU A 186 12.68 4.64 -13.19
N HIS A 187 12.28 3.82 -12.22
CA HIS A 187 12.97 2.57 -11.92
C HIS A 187 12.93 1.58 -13.08
N ALA A 188 11.80 1.47 -13.79
CA ALA A 188 11.69 0.65 -14.99
C ALA A 188 12.73 1.02 -16.06
N GLN A 189 12.95 2.33 -16.28
CA GLN A 189 13.98 2.82 -17.21
C GLN A 189 15.39 2.46 -16.75
N THR A 190 15.70 2.65 -15.46
CA THR A 190 17.03 2.30 -14.91
C THR A 190 17.30 0.80 -14.94
N ILE A 191 16.25 -0.04 -14.83
CA ILE A 191 16.33 -1.51 -14.92
C ILE A 191 16.60 -1.95 -16.36
N ARG A 192 15.88 -1.37 -17.33
CA ARG A 192 16.06 -1.62 -18.77
C ARG A 192 17.46 -1.19 -19.23
N GLY A 193 17.94 -0.05 -18.73
CA GLY A 193 19.34 0.36 -18.82
C GLY A 193 19.81 0.82 -20.21
N ASP A 194 18.89 1.26 -21.08
CA ASP A 194 19.14 1.88 -22.39
C ASP A 194 19.09 3.42 -22.35
N ARG A 195 19.26 3.99 -21.15
CA ARG A 195 19.08 5.41 -20.81
C ARG A 195 20.31 6.01 -20.11
N PHE A 196 20.29 7.32 -19.84
CA PHE A 196 21.42 8.07 -19.26
C PHE A 196 21.95 7.47 -17.95
N ILE A 197 21.04 7.10 -17.02
CA ILE A 197 21.39 6.43 -15.76
C ILE A 197 20.86 4.99 -15.78
N LYS A 198 21.73 4.05 -15.41
CA LYS A 198 21.44 2.62 -15.36
C LYS A 198 21.75 2.04 -13.99
N MET A 199 20.90 1.14 -13.54
CA MET A 199 21.15 0.37 -12.33
C MET A 199 22.23 -0.68 -12.58
N SER A 200 23.04 -0.97 -11.56
CA SER A 200 24.05 -2.03 -11.64
C SER A 200 23.37 -3.39 -11.85
N THR A 201 23.98 -4.25 -12.67
CA THR A 201 23.45 -5.60 -12.93
C THR A 201 23.59 -6.54 -11.72
N ASP A 202 24.37 -6.14 -10.72
CA ASP A 202 24.55 -6.91 -9.49
C ASP A 202 23.48 -6.56 -8.42
N ASP A 203 22.77 -5.44 -8.60
CA ASP A 203 21.81 -4.88 -7.66
C ASP A 203 20.37 -5.34 -7.90
N CYS A 204 20.19 -6.61 -8.28
CA CYS A 204 18.87 -7.13 -8.64
C CYS A 204 17.85 -7.10 -7.49
N LEU A 205 18.29 -7.40 -6.27
CA LEU A 205 17.42 -7.35 -5.08
C LEU A 205 17.05 -5.92 -4.71
N LEU A 206 17.96 -4.97 -4.87
CA LEU A 206 17.67 -3.56 -4.61
C LEU A 206 16.59 -3.04 -5.56
N ALA A 207 16.72 -3.36 -6.86
CA ALA A 207 15.73 -3.00 -7.86
C ALA A 207 14.35 -3.61 -7.53
N ALA A 208 14.31 -4.89 -7.14
CA ALA A 208 13.07 -5.57 -6.79
C ALA A 208 12.43 -5.00 -5.51
N LEU A 209 13.24 -4.63 -4.51
CA LEU A 209 12.78 -3.99 -3.28
C LEU A 209 12.23 -2.59 -3.51
N LEU A 210 12.82 -1.79 -4.42
CA LEU A 210 12.28 -0.48 -4.81
C LEU A 210 10.88 -0.63 -5.40
N LEU A 211 10.70 -1.53 -6.37
CA LEU A 211 9.38 -1.80 -6.97
C LEU A 211 8.37 -2.34 -5.94
N PHE A 212 8.82 -3.21 -5.03
CA PHE A 212 7.98 -3.73 -3.95
C PHE A 212 7.54 -2.63 -2.98
N HIS A 213 8.44 -1.71 -2.63
CA HIS A 213 8.13 -0.57 -1.76
C HIS A 213 7.11 0.38 -2.40
N GLU A 214 7.26 0.68 -3.69
CA GLU A 214 6.31 1.51 -4.45
C GLU A 214 4.94 0.85 -4.55
N PHE A 215 4.90 -0.45 -4.86
CA PHE A 215 3.67 -1.22 -4.84
C PHE A 215 3.01 -1.18 -3.47
N LEU A 216 3.79 -1.40 -2.39
CA LEU A 216 3.27 -1.43 -1.03
C LEU A 216 2.69 -0.08 -0.61
N ALA A 217 3.34 1.02 -1.00
CA ALA A 217 2.83 2.36 -0.72
C ALA A 217 1.48 2.59 -1.41
N ILE A 218 1.35 2.24 -2.70
CA ILE A 218 0.08 2.33 -3.44
C ILE A 218 -0.98 1.44 -2.77
N TYR A 219 -0.66 0.17 -2.52
CA TYR A 219 -1.60 -0.78 -1.95
C TYR A 219 -2.05 -0.38 -0.54
N ALA A 220 -1.14 0.16 0.28
CA ALA A 220 -1.45 0.60 1.64
C ALA A 220 -2.52 1.69 1.68
N MET A 221 -2.49 2.64 0.76
CA MET A 221 -3.49 3.72 0.70
C MET A 221 -4.89 3.18 0.38
N THR A 222 -4.98 2.12 -0.43
CA THR A 222 -6.27 1.55 -0.80
C THR A 222 -7.03 0.94 0.38
N PHE A 223 -6.35 0.63 1.50
CA PHE A 223 -7.01 0.08 2.69
C PHE A 223 -8.03 1.01 3.32
N PHE A 224 -7.92 2.33 3.11
CA PHE A 224 -8.98 3.25 3.52
C PHE A 224 -10.31 2.89 2.86
N TRP A 225 -10.32 2.64 1.55
CA TRP A 225 -11.52 2.25 0.81
C TRP A 225 -11.97 0.83 1.14
N GLN A 226 -11.01 -0.09 1.25
CA GLN A 226 -11.27 -1.49 1.60
C GLN A 226 -11.91 -1.64 2.98
N ILE A 227 -11.60 -0.78 3.95
CA ILE A 227 -12.09 -0.87 5.33
C ILE A 227 -13.36 -0.02 5.55
N ASN A 228 -13.46 1.16 4.94
CA ASN A 228 -14.58 2.07 5.23
C ASN A 228 -15.76 1.94 4.26
N TYR A 229 -15.54 1.50 3.01
CA TYR A 229 -16.57 1.50 1.97
C TYR A 229 -16.95 0.10 1.45
N HIS A 230 -16.01 -0.86 1.45
CA HIS A 230 -16.27 -2.25 1.07
C HIS A 230 -16.98 -2.41 -0.29
N PHE A 231 -16.49 -1.73 -1.33
CA PHE A 231 -17.16 -1.68 -2.64
C PHE A 231 -17.39 -3.06 -3.28
N PHE A 232 -16.55 -4.04 -2.99
CA PHE A 232 -16.56 -5.34 -3.68
C PHE A 232 -17.06 -6.50 -2.81
N THR A 233 -17.39 -6.28 -1.54
CA THR A 233 -17.94 -7.32 -0.66
C THR A 233 -19.48 -7.28 -0.68
N PRO A 234 -20.15 -8.34 -1.18
CA PRO A 234 -21.61 -8.43 -1.18
C PRO A 234 -22.21 -8.39 0.23
N LYS A 235 -23.48 -7.96 0.35
CA LYS A 235 -24.14 -7.83 1.65
C LYS A 235 -24.35 -9.19 2.36
N ASP A 236 -24.53 -10.22 1.55
CA ASP A 236 -24.78 -11.62 1.86
C ASP A 236 -23.52 -12.48 1.89
N PHE A 237 -22.33 -11.86 1.84
CA PHE A 237 -21.07 -12.60 1.87
C PHE A 237 -21.03 -13.53 3.08
N PHE A 238 -20.85 -14.85 2.84
CA PHE A 238 -20.99 -15.91 3.85
C PHE A 238 -20.17 -15.71 5.13
N TRP A 239 -19.06 -14.96 5.06
CA TRP A 239 -18.27 -14.64 6.24
C TRP A 239 -18.83 -13.51 7.10
N ARG A 240 -19.73 -12.68 6.54
CA ARG A 240 -20.48 -11.65 7.24
C ARG A 240 -21.55 -12.24 8.14
N SER A 241 -22.11 -13.40 7.75
CA SER A 241 -23.07 -14.17 8.56
C SER A 241 -22.42 -14.93 9.72
N THR A 242 -21.10 -15.18 9.67
CA THR A 242 -20.33 -15.79 10.78
C THR A 242 -19.68 -14.76 11.71
N SER A 243 -19.52 -13.50 11.28
CA SER A 243 -19.08 -12.40 12.15
C SER A 243 -20.30 -11.73 12.79
N THR A 244 -20.69 -12.23 13.97
CA THR A 244 -21.57 -11.57 14.95
C THR A 244 -22.75 -10.80 14.36
N SER A 245 -23.88 -11.50 14.17
CA SER A 245 -25.18 -10.85 14.25
C SER A 245 -25.35 -10.30 15.68
N THR A 246 -24.98 -9.04 15.92
CA THR A 246 -25.50 -8.28 17.06
C THR A 246 -26.90 -7.77 16.71
N ALA A 247 -27.75 -8.67 16.24
CA ALA A 247 -29.15 -8.42 15.94
C ALA A 247 -29.98 -9.62 16.41
N SER A 248 -29.96 -9.88 17.73
CA SER A 248 -31.15 -10.16 18.53
C SER A 248 -30.73 -10.57 19.95
N MET A 249 -30.82 -9.63 20.89
CA MET A 249 -31.38 -9.96 22.20
C MET A 249 -31.97 -8.69 22.79
N SER A 250 -33.28 -8.60 22.68
CA SER A 250 -34.10 -7.63 23.39
C SER A 250 -33.93 -7.84 24.89
N THR A 251 -33.73 -6.77 25.64
CA THR A 251 -34.52 -6.57 26.86
C THR A 251 -34.64 -5.09 27.19
N THR A 252 -35.87 -4.61 27.14
CA THR A 252 -36.35 -3.35 27.68
C THR A 252 -35.83 -3.13 29.11
N ARG A 253 -35.11 -2.02 29.35
CA ARG A 253 -34.92 -1.49 30.71
C ARG A 253 -34.95 0.04 30.71
N LYS A 254 -36.06 0.60 31.20
CA LYS A 254 -36.18 1.99 31.66
C LYS A 254 -35.34 2.18 32.92
N HIS A 255 -34.48 3.21 32.98
CA HIS A 255 -34.44 4.31 33.98
C HIS A 255 -33.05 4.97 34.12
N HIS A 256 -33.11 6.31 34.17
CA HIS A 256 -32.27 7.31 34.89
C HIS A 256 -30.74 7.36 34.78
N GLY A 257 -30.26 8.47 34.17
CA GLY A 257 -29.57 9.57 34.86
C GLY A 257 -28.14 9.35 35.41
N GLY A 258 -27.17 10.07 34.83
CA GLY A 258 -25.86 10.37 35.44
C GLY A 258 -24.66 9.99 34.56
N GLY A 259 -23.98 10.96 33.97
CA GLY A 259 -22.64 10.75 33.36
C GLY A 259 -21.51 11.05 34.35
N PRO A 260 -20.24 11.11 33.90
CA PRO A 260 -19.52 10.19 33.01
C PRO A 260 -18.34 9.51 33.76
N PRO A 261 -17.53 8.67 33.10
CA PRO A 261 -16.11 9.01 33.16
C PRO A 261 -15.36 8.87 31.82
N VAL A 262 -14.20 9.51 31.84
CA VAL A 262 -13.26 9.85 30.78
C VAL A 262 -12.64 8.61 30.11
N GLY A 263 -12.61 8.61 28.78
CA GLY A 263 -11.94 7.61 27.95
C GLY A 263 -11.56 8.19 26.60
N PHE A 264 -10.28 8.07 26.25
CA PHE A 264 -9.55 8.77 25.20
C PHE A 264 -9.82 8.14 23.80
N TRP A 265 -10.06 9.00 22.79
CA TRP A 265 -10.36 8.78 21.35
C TRP A 265 -11.83 8.54 20.94
N PRO A 266 -12.41 9.35 20.03
CA PRO A 266 -13.68 9.03 19.38
C PRO A 266 -13.46 7.95 18.32
N VAL A 267 -14.15 6.81 18.47
CA VAL A 267 -14.47 5.94 17.35
C VAL A 267 -15.45 6.71 16.49
N TYR A 268 -15.03 7.15 15.31
CA TYR A 268 -15.95 7.73 14.33
C TYR A 268 -16.84 6.61 13.79
N ASP A 269 -18.02 6.48 14.39
CA ASP A 269 -19.12 5.71 13.83
C ASP A 269 -19.65 6.48 12.62
N TYR A 270 -19.14 6.17 11.42
CA TYR A 270 -19.71 6.64 10.16
C TYR A 270 -20.96 5.81 9.81
N GLY A 271 -21.93 5.79 10.73
CA GLY A 271 -23.27 5.30 10.50
C GLY A 271 -24.02 6.26 9.59
N TYR A 272 -23.89 6.08 8.27
CA TYR A 272 -24.84 6.68 7.33
C TYR A 272 -26.17 5.93 7.44
N ASP A 273 -27.05 6.41 8.33
CA ASP A 273 -28.46 6.08 8.30
C ASP A 273 -29.09 6.69 7.04
N TYR A 274 -29.03 5.96 5.93
CA TYR A 274 -29.95 6.19 4.83
C TYR A 274 -31.33 5.65 5.24
N GLU A 275 -32.09 6.44 6.01
CA GLU A 275 -33.54 6.26 6.12
C GLU A 275 -34.16 6.53 4.73
N TYR A 276 -34.30 5.48 3.92
CA TYR A 276 -35.08 5.53 2.69
C TYR A 276 -36.54 5.85 3.03
N GLY A 277 -37.03 7.02 2.62
CA GLY A 277 -38.47 7.27 2.49
C GLY A 277 -39.11 8.42 3.27
N LYS A 278 -38.38 9.41 3.79
CA LYS A 278 -39.00 10.64 4.34
C LYS A 278 -38.56 11.89 3.59
N THR A 279 -39.52 12.54 2.94
CA THR A 279 -39.37 13.90 2.42
C THR A 279 -39.15 14.88 3.59
N PRO A 280 -38.16 15.78 3.51
CA PRO A 280 -37.95 16.76 4.56
C PRO A 280 -39.02 17.87 4.49
N THR A 281 -39.80 18.00 5.57
CA THR A 281 -40.62 19.20 5.80
C THR A 281 -39.74 20.34 6.32
N PRO A 282 -39.84 21.56 5.76
CA PRO A 282 -39.07 22.70 6.25
C PRO A 282 -39.63 23.16 7.60
N ARG A 283 -38.73 23.43 8.56
CA ARG A 283 -39.07 24.26 9.72
C ARG A 283 -38.29 25.57 9.61
N PHE A 284 -39.06 26.66 9.71
CA PHE A 284 -38.61 28.03 9.84
C PHE A 284 -37.78 28.23 11.12
#